data_AF-A0AAE0CHL1-F1
#
_entry.id   AF-A0AAE0CHL1-F1
#
_cell.length_a   1.000
_cell.length_b   1.000
_cell.length_c   1.000
_cell.angle_alpha   90.00
_cell.angle_beta   90.00
_cell.angle_gamma   90.00
#
_symmetry.space_group_name_H-M   'P 1'
#
loop_
_entity.id
_entity.type
_entity.pdbx_description
1 polymer ?
#
loop_
_entity_poly.entity_id
_entity_poly.type
_entity_poly.pdbx_seq_one_letter_code
_entity_poly.pdbx_strand_id
1 'polypeptide(L)'
;MPRVSPILSKGLKAIEDLNLLKILHSEINHELSSNRFQGNQSGPLEGFEVEYDAPQSQDVVLRKKCESGEEVAVSALLGPETFAREGVYPREVLMKVCVRKPGLSSILQFDCAVAEEQGSSEFYIQNAYYLQSSSCPRPTAYRGPIFCTLEPQLQESLNEYLLARGIGEKLNNFLLLHLHKKELDQYVNWLRTLVSLVEKDS
;
A
#
# COMPACT_ATOMS: atom_id res chain seq x y z
N MET A 1 -16.06 -0.46 52.36
CA MET A 1 -16.17 -0.22 50.90
C MET A 1 -17.45 -0.88 50.42
N PRO A 2 -18.45 -0.14 49.91
CA PRO A 2 -19.69 -0.74 49.44
C PRO A 2 -19.45 -1.46 48.12
N ARG A 3 -19.77 -2.76 48.07
CA ARG A 3 -19.73 -3.57 46.85
C ARG A 3 -20.87 -3.12 45.95
N VAL A 4 -20.54 -2.60 44.76
CA VAL A 4 -21.53 -2.30 43.71
C VAL A 4 -22.26 -3.60 43.36
N SER A 5 -23.59 -3.57 43.32
CA SER A 5 -24.36 -4.75 42.96
C SER A 5 -24.10 -5.11 41.49
N PRO A 6 -24.00 -6.40 41.13
CA PRO A 6 -23.67 -6.85 39.77
C PRO A 6 -24.67 -6.39 38.69
N ILE A 7 -25.84 -5.90 39.10
CA ILE A 7 -26.87 -5.34 38.22
C ILE A 7 -26.56 -3.87 37.87
N LEU A 8 -26.10 -3.08 38.84
CA LEU A 8 -25.69 -1.69 38.62
C LEU A 8 -24.44 -1.62 37.72
N SER A 9 -23.48 -2.54 37.90
CA SER A 9 -22.30 -2.62 37.03
C SER A 9 -22.66 -3.02 35.60
N LYS A 10 -23.62 -3.92 35.41
CA LYS A 10 -24.13 -4.28 34.07
C LYS A 10 -24.88 -3.12 33.40
N GLY A 11 -25.69 -2.39 34.16
CA GLY A 11 -26.41 -1.21 33.64
C GLY A 11 -25.47 -0.08 33.21
N LEU A 12 -24.41 0.19 33.99
CA LEU A 12 -23.39 1.18 33.62
C LEU A 12 -22.62 0.74 32.37
N LYS A 13 -22.21 -0.53 32.29
CA LYS A 13 -21.55 -1.10 31.11
C LYS A 13 -22.42 -0.93 29.85
N ALA A 14 -23.72 -1.24 29.92
CA ALA A 14 -24.63 -1.08 28.79
C ALA A 14 -24.78 0.38 28.33
N ILE A 15 -24.70 1.36 29.23
CA ILE A 15 -24.71 2.79 28.88
C ILE A 15 -23.41 3.20 28.20
N GLU A 16 -22.26 2.69 28.69
CA GLU A 16 -20.95 2.90 28.07
C GLU A 16 -20.88 2.28 26.67
N ASP A 17 -21.36 1.05 26.51
CA ASP A 17 -21.43 0.33 25.24
C ASP A 17 -22.33 1.09 24.24
N LEU A 18 -23.47 1.62 24.68
CA LEU A 18 -24.34 2.46 23.83
C LEU A 18 -23.64 3.75 23.36
N ASN A 19 -22.87 4.40 24.24
CA ASN A 19 -22.12 5.60 23.88
C ASN A 19 -21.01 5.27 22.87
N LEU A 20 -20.30 4.16 23.08
CA LEU A 20 -19.29 3.67 22.15
C LEU A 20 -19.90 3.36 20.77
N LEU A 21 -21.03 2.65 20.73
CA LEU A 21 -21.74 2.37 19.47
C LEU A 21 -22.12 3.64 18.72
N LYS A 22 -22.62 4.67 19.42
CA LYS A 22 -22.93 5.97 18.79
C LYS A 22 -21.69 6.59 18.15
N ILE A 23 -20.55 6.56 18.83
CA ILE A 23 -19.29 7.09 18.32
C ILE A 23 -18.86 6.32 17.07
N LEU A 24 -18.84 5.00 17.13
CA LEU A 24 -18.43 4.15 16.00
C LEU A 24 -19.32 4.35 14.77
N HIS A 25 -20.64 4.43 14.96
CA HIS A 25 -21.56 4.72 13.87
C HIS A 25 -21.35 6.12 13.29
N SER A 26 -21.09 7.12 14.14
CA SER A 26 -20.79 8.47 13.65
C SER A 26 -19.51 8.51 12.83
N GLU A 27 -18.49 7.75 13.23
CA GLU A 27 -17.20 7.65 12.52
C GLU A 27 -17.36 6.93 11.17
N ILE A 28 -18.04 5.78 11.15
CA ILE A 28 -18.32 5.05 9.90
C ILE A 28 -19.08 5.96 8.92
N ASN A 29 -20.09 6.68 9.40
CA ASN A 29 -20.86 7.60 8.56
C ASN A 29 -20.00 8.77 8.07
N HIS A 30 -19.11 9.30 8.92
CA HIS A 30 -18.16 10.33 8.55
C HIS A 30 -17.32 9.84 7.36
N GLU A 31 -16.58 8.74 7.52
CA GLU A 31 -15.68 8.19 6.50
C GLU A 31 -16.40 7.86 5.17
N LEU A 32 -17.62 7.32 5.23
CA LEU A 32 -18.40 7.03 4.02
C LEU A 32 -18.90 8.29 3.31
N SER A 33 -19.16 9.37 4.05
CA SER A 33 -19.64 10.65 3.50
C SER A 33 -18.52 11.58 3.04
N SER A 34 -17.32 11.47 3.63
CA SER A 34 -16.16 12.32 3.38
C SER A 34 -15.08 11.61 2.56
N ASN A 35 -15.44 10.56 1.82
CA ASN A 35 -14.47 9.75 1.06
C ASN A 35 -13.72 10.60 0.02
N ARG A 36 -12.46 10.87 0.34
CA ARG A 36 -11.53 11.73 -0.43
C ARG A 36 -11.19 11.17 -1.81
N PHE A 37 -11.48 9.89 -2.05
CA PHE A 37 -11.18 9.16 -3.27
C PHE A 37 -12.41 8.99 -4.18
N GLN A 38 -13.56 9.55 -3.79
CA GLN A 38 -14.80 9.39 -4.54
C GLN A 38 -14.70 10.04 -5.94
N GLY A 39 -15.02 9.26 -6.97
CA GLY A 39 -14.94 9.71 -8.37
C GLY A 39 -13.58 9.49 -9.04
N ASN A 40 -12.53 9.17 -8.27
CA ASN A 40 -11.25 8.77 -8.84
C ASN A 40 -11.39 7.34 -9.36
N GLN A 41 -11.21 7.17 -10.67
CA GLN A 41 -11.03 5.85 -11.28
C GLN A 41 -9.61 5.78 -11.78
N SER A 42 -8.86 4.76 -11.33
CA SER A 42 -7.59 4.45 -11.97
C SER A 42 -7.88 3.94 -13.38
N GLY A 43 -7.16 4.48 -14.37
CA GLY A 43 -7.23 3.98 -15.72
C GLY A 43 -6.80 2.50 -15.82
N PRO A 44 -7.08 1.84 -16.94
CA PRO A 44 -6.67 0.46 -17.16
C PRO A 44 -5.15 0.31 -17.05
N LEU A 45 -4.72 -0.73 -16.35
CA LEU A 45 -3.32 -1.11 -16.22
C LEU A 45 -2.80 -1.70 -17.54
N GLU A 46 -1.82 -1.05 -18.16
CA GLU A 46 -1.28 -1.46 -19.45
C GLU A 46 -0.37 -2.71 -19.32
N GLY A 47 -1.01 -3.88 -19.47
CA GLY A 47 -0.34 -5.19 -19.48
C GLY A 47 0.04 -5.72 -18.09
N PHE A 48 -0.33 -5.02 -17.01
CA PHE A 48 -0.22 -5.54 -15.66
C PHE A 48 -1.54 -6.20 -15.24
N GLU A 49 -1.42 -7.43 -14.75
CA GLU A 49 -2.50 -8.19 -14.13
C GLU A 49 -2.29 -8.21 -12.62
N VAL A 50 -3.39 -8.16 -11.86
CA VAL A 50 -3.35 -8.29 -10.40
C VAL A 50 -3.18 -9.78 -10.06
N GLU A 51 -2.02 -10.16 -9.53
CA GLU A 51 -1.76 -11.52 -9.06
C GLU A 51 -2.30 -11.75 -7.65
N TYR A 52 -2.15 -10.76 -6.77
CA TYR A 52 -2.58 -10.85 -5.37
C TYR A 52 -3.06 -9.50 -4.85
N ASP A 53 -4.27 -9.48 -4.29
CA ASP A 53 -4.86 -8.31 -3.65
C ASP A 53 -5.93 -8.77 -2.64
N ALA A 54 -5.49 -9.30 -1.51
CA ALA A 54 -6.42 -9.78 -0.50
C ALA A 54 -6.99 -8.61 0.32
N PRO A 55 -8.30 -8.59 0.66
CA PRO A 55 -8.89 -7.53 1.48
C PRO A 55 -8.22 -7.34 2.85
N GLN A 56 -7.61 -8.38 3.40
CA GLN A 56 -6.90 -8.38 4.68
C GLN A 56 -5.38 -8.17 4.57
N SER A 57 -4.82 -8.14 3.36
CA SER A 57 -3.39 -7.86 3.17
C SER A 57 -3.13 -6.37 3.04
N GLN A 58 -1.93 -5.91 3.37
CA GLN A 58 -1.54 -4.52 3.13
C GLN A 58 -1.00 -4.29 1.72
N ASP A 59 -0.48 -5.35 1.10
CA ASP A 59 0.17 -5.31 -0.19
C ASP A 59 -0.78 -5.67 -1.33
N VAL A 60 -0.42 -5.18 -2.51
CA VAL A 60 -0.91 -5.62 -3.82
C VAL A 60 0.28 -6.11 -4.65
N VAL A 61 0.09 -7.19 -5.40
CA VAL A 61 1.08 -7.76 -6.30
C VAL A 61 0.54 -7.75 -7.71
N LEU A 62 1.28 -7.08 -8.60
CA LEU A 62 0.99 -6.99 -10.02
C LEU A 62 2.04 -7.74 -10.81
N ARG A 63 1.64 -8.39 -11.91
CA ARG A 63 2.55 -9.05 -12.85
C ARG A 63 2.31 -8.64 -14.27
N LYS A 64 3.40 -8.57 -15.03
CA LYS A 64 3.41 -8.32 -16.45
C LYS A 64 4.42 -9.21 -17.12
N LYS A 65 4.04 -9.79 -18.26
CA LYS A 65 4.96 -10.46 -19.16
C LYS A 65 5.20 -9.56 -20.37
N CYS A 66 6.43 -9.14 -20.57
CA CYS A 66 6.83 -8.30 -21.69
C CYS A 66 6.93 -9.13 -22.98
N GLU A 67 6.80 -8.47 -24.12
CA GLU A 67 6.98 -9.10 -25.45
C GLU A 67 8.38 -9.70 -25.64
N SER A 68 9.38 -9.14 -24.95
CA SER A 68 10.75 -9.66 -24.87
C SER A 68 10.88 -11.01 -24.15
N GLY A 69 9.80 -11.50 -23.53
CA GLY A 69 9.80 -12.68 -22.66
C GLY A 69 10.27 -12.40 -21.23
N GLU A 70 10.62 -11.15 -20.91
CA GLU A 70 10.90 -10.72 -19.54
C GLU A 70 9.62 -10.74 -18.70
N GLU A 71 9.78 -11.07 -17.43
CA GLU A 71 8.70 -11.00 -16.44
C GLU A 71 8.99 -9.88 -15.46
N VAL A 72 7.97 -9.06 -15.21
CA VAL A 72 8.01 -7.93 -14.27
C VAL A 72 6.97 -8.20 -13.20
N ALA A 73 7.39 -8.18 -11.94
CA ALA A 73 6.51 -8.26 -10.78
C ALA A 73 6.67 -7.01 -9.93
N VAL A 74 5.56 -6.43 -9.50
CA VAL A 74 5.52 -5.25 -8.64
C VAL A 74 4.76 -5.61 -7.38
N SER A 75 5.40 -5.54 -6.21
CA SER A 75 4.74 -5.65 -4.91
C SER A 75 4.76 -4.29 -4.25
N ALA A 76 3.58 -3.75 -3.90
CA ALA A 76 3.44 -2.40 -3.41
C ALA A 76 2.56 -2.34 -2.15
N LEU A 77 2.88 -1.44 -1.23
CA LEU A 77 2.14 -1.18 0.01
C LEU A 77 2.28 0.30 0.42
N LEU A 78 1.44 0.77 1.34
CA LEU A 78 1.59 2.11 1.91
C LEU A 78 2.78 2.15 2.87
N GLY A 79 3.68 3.11 2.66
CA GLY A 79 4.77 3.45 3.58
C GLY A 79 4.24 3.93 4.94
N PRO A 80 5.10 4.16 5.94
CA PRO A 80 4.65 4.55 7.28
C PRO A 80 3.82 5.84 7.28
N GLU A 81 2.99 6.03 8.31
CA GLU A 81 2.29 7.30 8.51
C GLU A 81 3.30 8.44 8.70
N THR A 82 3.22 9.43 7.82
CA THR A 82 3.99 10.67 7.92
C THR A 82 3.02 11.83 8.07
N PHE A 83 2.99 12.46 9.25
CA PHE A 83 2.16 13.65 9.53
C PHE A 83 2.60 14.91 8.78
N ALA A 84 3.56 14.80 7.86
CA ALA A 84 4.20 15.93 7.19
C ALA A 84 3.63 16.22 5.79
N ARG A 85 2.89 15.29 5.17
CA ARG A 85 2.36 15.48 3.80
C ARG A 85 0.88 15.87 3.86
N GLU A 86 0.60 17.09 3.41
CA GLU A 86 -0.75 17.53 3.07
C GLU A 86 -1.05 17.14 1.62
N GLY A 87 -2.21 16.51 1.36
CA GLY A 87 -2.56 16.01 0.03
C GLY A 87 -3.73 15.03 0.05
N VAL A 88 -4.16 14.58 -1.13
CA VAL A 88 -5.18 13.52 -1.26
C VAL A 88 -4.59 12.19 -0.77
N TYR A 89 -3.31 11.97 -1.06
CA TYR A 89 -2.52 10.79 -0.72
C TYR A 89 -1.42 11.15 0.29
N PRO A 90 -1.70 11.12 1.60
CA PRO A 90 -0.78 11.58 2.64
C PRO A 90 0.43 10.66 2.85
N ARG A 91 0.38 9.42 2.34
CA ARG A 91 1.45 8.43 2.49
C ARG A 91 2.04 8.09 1.14
N GLU A 92 3.35 7.91 1.11
CA GLU A 92 4.00 7.37 -0.08
C GLU A 92 3.68 5.88 -0.21
N VAL A 93 3.59 5.41 -1.46
CA VAL A 93 3.57 4.00 -1.77
C VAL A 93 5.00 3.51 -1.87
N LEU A 94 5.34 2.49 -1.08
CA LEU A 94 6.60 1.77 -1.21
C LEU A 94 6.36 0.55 -2.10
N MET A 95 7.20 0.37 -3.12
CA MET A 95 7.08 -0.76 -4.02
C MET A 95 8.41 -1.40 -4.37
N LYS A 96 8.37 -2.71 -4.56
CA LYS A 96 9.47 -3.52 -5.05
C LYS A 96 9.17 -3.94 -6.47
N VAL A 97 10.03 -3.55 -7.40
CA VAL A 97 9.96 -3.94 -8.80
C VAL A 97 11.00 -5.02 -9.07
N CYS A 98 10.55 -6.21 -9.41
CA CYS A 98 11.39 -7.35 -9.74
C CYS A 98 11.32 -7.63 -11.24
N VAL A 99 12.47 -7.62 -11.92
CA VAL A 99 12.58 -7.98 -13.33
C VAL A 99 13.38 -9.26 -13.48
N ARG A 100 12.79 -10.24 -14.17
CA ARG A 100 13.41 -11.53 -14.49
C ARG A 100 13.50 -11.70 -15.99
N LYS A 101 14.70 -12.00 -16.48
CA LYS A 101 14.94 -12.31 -17.90
C LYS A 101 14.52 -13.74 -18.24
N PRO A 102 14.07 -14.00 -19.47
CA PRO A 102 13.69 -15.34 -19.91
C PRO A 102 14.89 -16.29 -19.79
N GLY A 103 14.66 -17.46 -19.19
CA GLY A 103 15.69 -18.49 -19.00
C GLY A 103 16.70 -18.22 -17.88
N LEU A 104 16.60 -17.09 -17.17
CA LEU A 104 17.45 -16.80 -16.01
C LEU A 104 16.68 -16.96 -14.69
N SER A 105 17.37 -17.49 -13.68
CA SER A 105 16.88 -17.52 -12.29
C SER A 105 17.19 -16.25 -11.51
N SER A 106 18.05 -15.39 -12.06
CA SER A 106 18.46 -14.13 -11.44
C SER A 106 17.39 -13.06 -11.61
N ILE A 107 17.28 -12.18 -10.63
CA ILE A 107 16.29 -11.10 -10.57
C ILE A 107 17.03 -9.78 -10.36
N LEU A 108 16.65 -8.76 -11.12
CA LEU A 108 17.00 -7.38 -10.82
C LEU A 108 15.84 -6.78 -10.02
N GLN A 109 16.09 -6.45 -8.76
CA GLN A 109 15.10 -5.86 -7.85
C GLN A 109 15.39 -4.38 -7.66
N PHE A 110 14.36 -3.56 -7.71
CA PHE A 110 14.41 -2.14 -7.35
C PHE A 110 13.48 -1.91 -6.16
N ASP A 111 13.97 -1.19 -5.16
CA ASP A 111 13.12 -0.61 -4.14
C ASP A 111 12.81 0.82 -4.56
N CYS A 112 11.52 1.12 -4.70
CA CYS A 112 11.01 2.37 -5.23
C CYS A 112 9.97 2.97 -4.30
N ALA A 113 9.78 4.27 -4.41
CA ALA A 113 8.71 4.99 -3.73
C ALA A 113 7.94 5.84 -4.74
N VAL A 114 6.64 6.00 -4.50
CA VAL A 114 5.77 6.93 -5.23
C VAL A 114 5.09 7.82 -4.21
N ALA A 115 5.19 9.13 -4.40
CA ALA A 115 4.50 10.10 -3.55
C ALA A 115 3.68 11.06 -4.39
N GLU A 116 2.63 11.62 -3.81
CA GLU A 116 1.97 12.79 -4.38
C GLU A 116 2.80 14.05 -4.06
N GLU A 117 3.10 14.82 -5.10
CA GLU A 117 3.71 16.14 -4.97
C GLU A 117 2.97 17.10 -5.92
N GLN A 118 2.37 18.16 -5.36
CA GLN A 118 1.67 19.20 -6.13
C GLN A 118 0.60 18.68 -7.12
N GLY A 119 -0.04 17.56 -6.80
CA GLY A 119 -1.09 16.93 -7.63
C GLY A 119 -0.55 16.01 -8.73
N SER A 120 0.76 15.75 -8.77
CA SER A 120 1.42 14.78 -9.65
C SER A 120 1.94 13.58 -8.83
N SER A 121 2.03 12.41 -9.46
CA SER A 121 2.73 11.26 -8.87
C SER A 121 4.22 11.35 -9.18
N GLU A 122 5.03 11.54 -8.16
CA GLU A 122 6.49 11.53 -8.27
C GLU A 122 7.04 10.15 -7.91
N PHE A 123 7.94 9.65 -8.76
CA PHE A 123 8.55 8.32 -8.63
C PHE A 123 10.04 8.43 -8.35
N TYR A 124 10.52 7.62 -7.40
CA TYR A 124 11.94 7.59 -7.02
C TYR A 124 12.43 6.16 -6.84
N ILE A 125 13.64 5.89 -7.31
CA ILE A 125 14.37 4.65 -7.02
C ILE A 125 15.22 4.89 -5.78
N GLN A 126 15.01 4.07 -4.74
CA GLN A 126 15.80 4.12 -3.51
C GLN A 126 17.01 3.20 -3.60
N ASN A 127 16.84 2.00 -4.16
CA ASN A 127 17.89 1.01 -4.28
C ASN A 127 17.73 0.13 -5.51
N ALA A 128 18.83 -0.44 -5.99
CA ALA A 128 18.86 -1.41 -7.07
C ALA A 128 19.76 -2.61 -6.69
N TYR A 129 19.21 -3.82 -6.78
CA TYR A 129 19.82 -5.06 -6.33
C TYR A 129 19.86 -6.09 -7.45
N TYR A 130 21.00 -6.78 -7.57
CA TYR A 130 21.08 -8.00 -8.35
C TYR A 130 20.99 -9.22 -7.44
N LEU A 131 19.96 -10.02 -7.62
CA LEU A 131 19.73 -11.26 -6.89
C LEU A 131 20.04 -12.45 -7.79
N GLN A 132 21.05 -13.25 -7.41
CA GLN A 132 21.50 -14.38 -8.23
C GLN A 132 20.47 -15.53 -8.33
N SER A 133 19.52 -15.59 -7.40
CA SER A 133 18.41 -16.54 -7.42
C SER A 133 17.16 -15.92 -6.80
N SER A 134 15.98 -16.48 -7.07
CA SER A 134 14.70 -16.08 -6.48
C SER A 134 14.54 -16.42 -5.00
N SER A 135 15.51 -17.12 -4.39
CA SER A 135 15.49 -17.40 -2.96
C SER A 135 15.72 -16.14 -2.12
N CYS A 136 15.11 -16.07 -0.94
CA CYS A 136 15.21 -14.91 -0.04
C CYS A 136 16.67 -14.43 0.06
N PRO A 137 16.93 -13.13 -0.19
CA PRO A 137 18.28 -12.63 -0.22
C PRO A 137 18.93 -12.81 1.15
N ARG A 138 20.00 -13.61 1.20
CA ARG A 138 20.78 -13.79 2.42
C ARG A 138 21.21 -12.42 2.98
N PRO A 139 21.33 -12.25 4.30
CA PRO A 139 21.79 -11.00 4.90
C PRO A 139 23.15 -10.54 4.36
N THR A 140 23.97 -11.48 3.88
CA THR A 140 25.31 -11.23 3.34
C THR A 140 25.33 -10.93 1.85
N ALA A 141 24.20 -10.99 1.14
CA ALA A 141 24.18 -10.72 -0.30
C ALA A 141 24.36 -9.22 -0.55
N TYR A 142 25.26 -8.89 -1.49
CA TYR A 142 25.55 -7.51 -1.87
C TYR A 142 24.27 -6.77 -2.29
N ARG A 143 24.05 -5.60 -1.70
CA ARG A 143 22.86 -4.76 -1.86
C ARG A 143 23.09 -3.58 -2.81
N GLY A 144 24.13 -3.64 -3.64
CA GLY A 144 24.46 -2.49 -4.47
C GLY A 144 25.04 -1.32 -3.66
N PRO A 145 25.53 -0.28 -4.35
CA PRO A 145 25.87 0.99 -3.73
C PRO A 145 24.61 1.78 -3.35
N ILE A 146 24.79 2.85 -2.58
CA ILE A 146 23.71 3.80 -2.28
C ILE A 146 23.28 4.47 -3.59
N PHE A 147 22.00 4.35 -3.97
CA PHE A 147 21.52 4.74 -5.29
C PHE A 147 21.80 6.22 -5.63
N CYS A 148 21.57 7.14 -4.68
CA CYS A 148 21.78 8.57 -4.90
C CYS A 148 23.26 8.95 -5.10
N THR A 149 24.21 8.06 -4.81
CA THR A 149 25.64 8.27 -5.05
C THR A 149 26.11 7.78 -6.42
N LEU A 150 25.23 7.13 -7.19
CA LEU A 150 25.53 6.71 -8.55
C LEU A 150 25.72 7.91 -9.48
N GLU A 151 26.43 7.71 -10.58
CA GLU A 151 26.55 8.71 -11.64
C GLU A 151 25.15 9.11 -12.17
N PRO A 152 24.86 10.42 -12.35
CA PRO A 152 23.54 10.88 -12.77
C PRO A 152 23.00 10.20 -14.03
N GLN A 153 23.86 9.99 -15.03
CA GLN A 153 23.48 9.31 -16.28
C GLN A 153 23.01 7.87 -16.05
N LEU A 154 23.62 7.16 -15.08
CA LEU A 154 23.19 5.81 -14.71
C LEU A 154 21.84 5.84 -13.98
N GLN A 155 21.62 6.83 -13.11
CA GLN A 155 20.33 7.00 -12.44
C GLN A 155 19.20 7.25 -13.45
N GLU A 156 19.44 8.13 -14.42
CA GLU A 156 18.49 8.42 -15.51
C GLU A 156 18.20 7.17 -16.35
N SER A 157 19.25 6.45 -16.76
CA SER A 157 19.11 5.21 -17.56
C SER A 157 18.31 4.12 -16.83
N LEU A 158 18.44 4.02 -15.49
CA LEU A 158 17.66 3.07 -14.70
C LEU A 158 16.19 3.48 -14.57
N ASN A 159 15.90 4.78 -14.51
CA ASN A 159 14.52 5.28 -14.57
C ASN A 159 13.90 4.98 -15.94
N GLU A 160 14.59 5.29 -17.04
CA GLU A 160 14.14 4.97 -18.40
C GLU A 160 13.91 3.47 -18.60
N TYR A 161 14.79 2.64 -18.02
CA TYR A 161 14.66 1.18 -18.04
C TYR A 161 13.36 0.69 -17.39
N LEU A 162 12.95 1.29 -16.26
CA LEU A 162 11.70 0.95 -15.58
C LEU A 162 10.47 1.53 -16.31
N LEU A 163 10.57 2.75 -16.82
CA LEU A 163 9.53 3.38 -17.64
C LEU A 163 9.19 2.53 -18.87
N ALA A 164 10.21 2.03 -19.58
CA ALA A 164 10.03 1.15 -20.74
C ALA A 164 9.31 -0.18 -20.41
N ARG A 165 9.27 -0.58 -19.13
CA ARG A 165 8.55 -1.78 -18.65
C ARG A 165 7.14 -1.47 -18.16
N GLY A 166 6.72 -0.22 -18.23
CA GLY A 166 5.41 0.25 -17.80
C GLY A 166 5.36 0.68 -16.33
N ILE A 167 6.51 0.88 -15.68
CA ILE A 167 6.58 1.54 -14.38
C ILE A 167 6.58 3.06 -14.62
N GLY A 168 5.40 3.60 -14.88
CA GLY A 168 5.22 5.02 -15.18
C GLY A 168 3.98 5.59 -14.52
N GLU A 169 3.65 6.83 -14.88
CA GLU A 169 2.60 7.64 -14.24
C GLU A 169 1.26 6.90 -14.07
N LYS A 170 0.80 6.16 -15.09
CA LYS A 170 -0.46 5.39 -15.02
C LYS A 170 -0.44 4.34 -13.90
N LEU A 171 0.66 3.60 -13.78
CA LEU A 171 0.83 2.60 -12.72
C LEU A 171 0.96 3.28 -11.35
N ASN A 172 1.73 4.35 -11.28
CA ASN A 172 1.97 5.10 -10.05
C ASN A 172 0.68 5.69 -9.49
N ASN A 173 -0.13 6.32 -10.35
CA ASN A 173 -1.46 6.84 -10.02
C ASN A 173 -2.44 5.72 -9.64
N PHE A 174 -2.37 4.56 -10.31
CA PHE A 174 -3.14 3.39 -9.91
C PHE A 174 -2.79 2.96 -8.49
N LEU A 175 -1.49 2.79 -8.18
CA LEU A 175 -1.04 2.31 -6.88
C LEU A 175 -1.39 3.30 -5.76
N LEU A 176 -1.18 4.62 -5.98
CA LEU A 176 -1.56 5.66 -5.03
C LEU A 176 -3.05 5.58 -4.69
N LEU A 177 -3.92 5.57 -5.70
CA LEU A 177 -5.37 5.51 -5.48
C LEU A 177 -5.80 4.20 -4.83
N HIS A 178 -5.35 3.07 -5.40
CA HIS A 178 -5.79 1.75 -5.01
C HIS A 178 -5.42 1.44 -3.56
N LEU A 179 -4.17 1.68 -3.16
CA LEU A 179 -3.70 1.35 -1.82
C LEU A 179 -4.34 2.23 -0.74
N HIS A 180 -4.53 3.52 -0.99
CA HIS A 180 -5.21 4.39 -0.04
C HIS A 180 -6.70 4.06 0.09
N LYS A 181 -7.37 3.74 -1.01
CA LYS A 181 -8.77 3.28 -0.98
C LYS A 181 -8.88 1.95 -0.23
N LYS A 182 -7.95 1.02 -0.48
CA LYS A 182 -7.89 -0.27 0.20
C LYS A 182 -7.73 -0.09 1.72
N GLU A 183 -6.85 0.80 2.16
CA GLU A 183 -6.70 1.13 3.59
C GLU A 183 -7.98 1.70 4.19
N LEU A 184 -8.64 2.64 3.50
CA LEU A 184 -9.92 3.19 3.95
C LEU A 184 -10.99 2.10 4.09
N ASP A 185 -11.11 1.22 3.09
CA ASP A 185 -12.07 0.10 3.12
C ASP A 185 -11.76 -0.87 4.26
N GLN A 186 -10.47 -1.15 4.52
CA GLN A 186 -10.02 -1.95 5.67
C GLN A 186 -10.38 -1.31 7.01
N TYR A 187 -10.16 0.00 7.16
CA TYR A 187 -10.50 0.75 8.37
C TYR A 187 -12.01 0.71 8.63
N VAL A 188 -12.84 0.98 7.63
CA VAL A 188 -14.30 0.92 7.76
C VAL A 188 -14.77 -0.49 8.11
N ASN A 189 -14.19 -1.52 7.53
CA ASN A 189 -14.52 -2.91 7.86
C ASN A 189 -14.07 -3.30 9.28
N TRP A 190 -12.93 -2.77 9.73
CA TRP A 190 -12.49 -2.93 11.12
C TRP A 190 -13.47 -2.27 12.10
N LEU A 191 -13.92 -1.03 11.83
CA LEU A 191 -14.93 -0.35 12.64
C LEU A 191 -16.25 -1.15 12.70
N ARG A 192 -16.72 -1.69 11.57
CA ARG A 192 -17.93 -2.55 11.53
C ARG A 192 -17.77 -3.82 12.35
N THR A 193 -16.58 -4.42 12.32
CA THR A 193 -16.26 -5.60 13.15
C THR A 193 -16.31 -5.25 14.63
N LEU A 194 -15.81 -4.05 14.99
CA LEU A 194 -15.84 -3.55 16.37
C LEU A 194 -17.28 -3.30 16.84
N VAL A 195 -18.13 -2.70 16.01
CA VAL A 195 -19.58 -2.56 16.28
C VAL A 195 -20.20 -3.93 16.57
N SER A 196 -19.97 -4.91 15.70
CA SER A 196 -20.49 -6.28 15.88
C SER A 196 -19.97 -6.98 17.13
N LEU A 197 -18.80 -6.60 17.64
CA LEU A 197 -18.25 -7.13 18.89
C LEU A 197 -18.96 -6.53 20.10
N VAL A 198 -19.08 -5.19 20.13
CA VAL A 198 -19.73 -4.46 21.23
C VAL A 198 -21.21 -4.85 21.35
N GLU A 199 -21.91 -5.03 20.23
CA GLU A 199 -23.31 -5.49 20.20
C GLU A 199 -23.49 -6.92 20.75
N LYS A 200 -22.49 -7.79 20.59
CA LYS A 200 -22.54 -9.18 21.10
C LYS A 200 -22.21 -9.28 22.59
N ASP A 201 -21.43 -8.32 23.11
CA ASP A 201 -20.99 -8.26 24.51
C ASP A 201 -21.90 -7.42 25.42
N SER A 202 -22.92 -6.76 24.83
CA SER A 202 -23.98 -5.97 25.49
C SER A 202 -25.18 -6.84 25.89
#